data_AF-K6DNI8-F1
#
_entry.id   AF-K6DNI8-F1
#
_cell.length_a   1.000
_cell.length_b   1.000
_cell.length_c   1.000
_cell.angle_alpha   90.00
_cell.angle_beta   90.00
_cell.angle_gamma   90.00
#
_symmetry.space_group_name_H-M   'P 1'
#
loop_
_entity.id
_entity.type
_entity.pdbx_description
1 polymer ?
#
loop_
_entity_poly.entity_id
_entity_poly.type
_entity_poly.pdbx_seq_one_letter_code
_entity_poly.pdbx_strand_id
1 'polypeptide(L)' 'PRKNEIYGYHFVQSFSPDDHLTPEQVHEIGLKTMKEYLGNSAEFIIATHTDKPHLHNVRPDRVLSQVV' A
#
# COMPACT_ATOMS: atom_id res chain seq x y z
N PRO A 1 25.66 1.45 -2.56
CA PRO A 1 24.61 2.14 -1.76
C PRO A 1 25.21 3.41 -1.14
N ARG A 2 24.59 4.58 -1.37
CA ARG A 2 25.05 5.83 -0.75
C ARG A 2 24.63 5.86 0.72
N LYS A 3 25.42 6.51 1.58
CA LYS A 3 25.04 6.73 2.98
C LYS A 3 23.74 7.55 3.01
N ASN A 4 22.71 7.05 3.69
CA ASN A 4 21.36 7.62 3.77
C ASN A 4 20.56 7.65 2.46
N GLU A 5 20.84 6.74 1.53
CA GLU A 5 20.01 6.56 0.35
C GLU A 5 18.62 6.02 0.72
N ILE A 6 17.56 6.72 0.28
CA ILE A 6 16.17 6.30 0.45
C ILE A 6 15.78 5.43 -0.75
N TYR A 7 15.41 4.18 -0.49
CA TYR A 7 15.03 3.21 -1.53
C TYR A 7 13.52 3.13 -1.78
N GLY A 8 12.71 3.67 -0.88
CA GLY A 8 11.26 3.60 -0.95
C GLY A 8 10.59 4.26 0.25
N TYR A 9 9.27 4.37 0.19
CA TYR A 9 8.44 4.95 1.24
C TYR A 9 7.37 3.95 1.64
N HIS A 10 7.25 3.69 2.94
CA HIS A 10 6.22 2.83 3.50
C HIS A 10 5.01 3.65 3.91
N PHE A 11 3.86 3.35 3.31
CA PHE A 11 2.58 3.97 3.62
C PHE A 11 1.62 2.92 4.21
N VAL A 12 0.87 3.33 5.23
CA VAL A 12 -0.17 2.51 5.88
C VAL A 12 -1.47 3.30 5.92
N GLN A 13 -2.56 2.66 5.51
CA GLN A 13 -3.92 3.23 5.56
C GLN A 13 -4.82 2.23 6.29
N SER A 14 -5.30 2.61 7.47
CA SER A 14 -6.20 1.79 8.27
C SER A 14 -7.63 2.29 8.18
N PHE A 15 -8.58 1.36 8.22
CA PHE A 15 -10.01 1.61 8.17
C PHE A 15 -10.66 1.18 9.48
N SER A 16 -11.70 1.90 9.91
CA SER A 16 -12.43 1.53 11.12
C SER A 16 -13.22 0.25 10.87
N PRO A 17 -13.32 -0.67 11.85
CA PRO A 17 -14.30 -1.76 11.80
C PRO A 17 -15.74 -1.28 11.58
N ASP A 18 -16.05 -0.05 12.02
CA ASP A 18 -17.38 0.57 11.89
C ASP A 18 -17.65 1.13 10.49
N ASP A 19 -16.65 1.18 9.60
CA ASP A 19 -16.84 1.65 8.22
C ASP A 19 -17.58 0.61 7.35
N HIS A 20 -17.71 -0.64 7.84
CA HIS A 20 -18.39 -1.74 7.16
C HIS A 20 -17.93 -1.98 5.70
N LEU A 21 -16.64 -1.76 5.44
CA LEU A 21 -16.03 -1.94 4.11
C LEU A 21 -15.61 -3.38 3.86
N THR A 22 -15.65 -3.80 2.60
CA THR A 22 -15.06 -5.07 2.15
C THR A 22 -13.56 -4.91 1.84
N PRO A 23 -12.78 -6.00 1.81
CA PRO A 23 -11.38 -5.96 1.39
C PRO A 23 -11.18 -5.34 0.00
N GLU A 24 -12.08 -5.61 -0.94
CA GLU A 24 -12.03 -5.07 -2.31
C GLU A 24 -12.23 -3.56 -2.32
N GLN A 25 -13.17 -3.04 -1.53
CA GLN A 25 -13.39 -1.61 -1.39
C GLN A 25 -12.18 -0.91 -0.76
N VAL A 26 -11.61 -1.51 0.29
CA VAL A 26 -10.39 -1.03 0.92
C VAL A 26 -9.23 -0.99 -0.07
N HIS A 27 -9.08 -2.03 -0.91
CA HIS A 27 -8.06 -2.08 -1.95
C HIS A 27 -8.25 -0.99 -2.99
N GLU A 28 -9.48 -0.80 -3.49
CA GLU A 28 -9.82 0.22 -4.48
C GLU A 28 -9.58 1.63 -3.94
N ILE A 29 -9.95 1.90 -2.69
CA ILE A 29 -9.68 3.18 -2.02
C ILE A 29 -8.17 3.44 -1.99
N GLY A 30 -7.38 2.47 -1.53
CA GLY A 30 -5.92 2.62 -1.47
C GLY A 30 -5.29 2.82 -2.85
N LEU A 31 -5.74 2.07 -3.86
CA LEU A 31 -5.30 2.22 -5.25
C LEU A 31 -5.58 3.63 -5.79
N LYS A 32 -6.79 4.14 -5.57
CA LYS A 32 -7.19 5.49 -5.98
C LYS A 32 -6.37 6.56 -5.26
N THR A 33 -6.24 6.45 -3.92
CA THR A 33 -5.42 7.36 -3.11
C THR A 33 -3.99 7.46 -3.65
N MET A 34 -3.34 6.32 -3.93
CA MET A 34 -1.96 6.33 -4.39
C MET A 34 -1.81 6.83 -5.83
N LYS A 35 -2.75 6.53 -6.72
CA LYS A 35 -2.77 7.08 -8.09
C LYS A 35 -2.93 8.60 -8.08
N GLU A 36 -3.80 9.13 -7.24
CA GLU A 36 -3.98 10.59 -7.11
C GLU A 36 -2.76 11.26 -6.45
N TYR A 37 -2.17 10.62 -5.43
CA TYR A 37 -1.02 11.16 -4.70
C TYR A 37 0.28 11.15 -5.51
N LEU A 38 0.57 10.05 -6.21
CA LEU A 38 1.81 9.89 -6.98
C LEU A 38 1.67 10.32 -8.44
N GLY A 39 0.47 10.25 -9.02
CA GLY A 39 0.29 10.38 -10.46
C GLY A 39 1.21 9.41 -11.20
N ASN A 40 2.11 9.97 -12.03
CA ASN A 40 3.12 9.22 -12.79
C ASN A 40 4.54 9.35 -12.21
N SER A 41 4.69 9.85 -10.96
CA SER A 41 6.00 10.14 -10.39
C SER A 41 6.74 8.93 -9.84
N ALA A 42 6.02 7.85 -9.53
CA ALA A 42 6.59 6.63 -8.95
C ALA A 42 5.67 5.41 -9.14
N GLU A 43 6.29 4.23 -9.21
CA GLU A 43 5.59 2.95 -9.16
C GLU A 43 5.32 2.53 -7.70
N PHE A 44 4.33 1.66 -7.50
CA PHE A 44 3.96 1.19 -6.17
C PHE A 44 3.31 -0.19 -6.17
N ILE A 45 3.39 -0.85 -5.01
CA ILE A 45 2.67 -2.09 -4.68
C ILE A 45 1.72 -1.78 -3.53
N ILE A 46 0.54 -2.41 -3.54
CA ILE A 46 -0.46 -2.31 -2.47
C ILE A 46 -0.88 -3.72 -2.05
N ALA A 47 -0.88 -3.97 -0.74
CA ALA A 47 -1.40 -5.18 -0.13
C ALA A 47 -2.51 -4.82 0.85
N THR A 48 -3.65 -5.50 0.75
CA THR A 48 -4.77 -5.35 1.69
C THR A 48 -4.74 -6.51 2.67
N HIS A 49 -4.66 -6.19 3.96
CA HIS A 49 -4.58 -7.18 5.03
C HIS A 49 -5.97 -7.44 5.60
N THR A 50 -6.32 -8.73 5.71
CA THR A 50 -7.61 -9.23 6.22
C THR A 50 -7.43 -10.13 7.44
N ASP A 51 -6.19 -10.26 7.93
CA ASP A 51 -5.81 -11.14 9.05
C ASP A 51 -5.98 -10.49 10.43
N LYS A 52 -6.52 -9.27 10.49
CA LYS A 52 -6.66 -8.45 11.70
C LYS A 52 -8.13 -8.06 11.95
N PRO A 53 -8.47 -7.59 13.17
CA PRO A 53 -9.83 -7.12 13.49
C PRO A 53 -10.30 -5.90 12.67
N HIS A 54 -9.37 -5.22 12.00
CA HIS A 54 -9.67 -4.12 11.09
C HIS A 54 -8.92 -4.34 9.77
N LEU A 55 -9.45 -3.77 8.70
CA LEU A 55 -8.80 -3.78 7.40
C LEU A 55 -7.77 -2.66 7.31
N HIS A 56 -6.65 -2.94 6.66
CA HIS A 56 -5.64 -1.92 6.37
C HIS A 56 -4.87 -2.27 5.10
N ASN A 57 -4.45 -1.22 4.40
CA ASN A 57 -3.51 -1.32 3.28
C ASN A 57 -2.09 -1.08 3.78
N VAL A 58 -1.18 -1.94 3.35
CA VAL A 58 0.26 -1.81 3.56
C VAL A 58 0.93 -1.69 2.20
N ARG A 59 1.90 -0.76 2.09
CA ARG A 59 2.86 -0.75 1.00
C ARG A 59 4.20 -1.34 1.45
N PRO A 60 4.49 -2.62 1.18
CA PRO A 60 5.84 -3.15 1.34
C PRO A 60 6.68 -2.80 0.11
N ASP A 61 7.67 -1.91 0.24
CA ASP A 61 8.51 -1.46 -0.88
C ASP A 61 9.66 -2.44 -1.25
N ARG A 62 9.37 -3.76 -1.30
CA ARG A 62 10.25 -4.74 -1.97
C ARG A 62 9.54 -6.08 -2.25
N VAL A 63 8.87 -6.19 -3.41
CA VAL A 63 9.09 -7.39 -4.23
C VAL A 63 10.17 -6.99 -5.22
N LEU A 64 11.42 -7.37 -4.91
CA LEU A 64 12.36 -7.54 -6.01
C LEU A 64 11.75 -8.60 -6.91
N SER A 65 11.46 -8.26 -8.17
CA SER A 65 11.62 -9.23 -9.22
C SER A 65 13.10 -9.66 -9.23
N GLN A 66 13.44 -10.63 -8.39
CA GLN A 66 14.20 -11.75 -8.92
C GLN A 66 13.17 -12.74 -9.39
N VAL A 67 12.63 -12.46 -10.57
CA VAL A 67 12.31 -13.53 -11.51
C VAL A 67 13.66 -14.22 -11.74
N VAL A 68 13.83 -15.37 -11.09
CA VAL A 68 14.66 -16.46 -11.58
C VAL A 68 13.68 -17.53 -12.03
#